data_AF-A0A1F7LCV8-F1
#
_entry.id   AF-A0A1F7LCV8-F1
#
_cell.length_a   1.000
_cell.length_b   1.000
_cell.length_c   1.000
_cell.angle_alpha   90.00
_cell.angle_beta   90.00
_cell.angle_gamma   90.00
#
_symmetry.space_group_name_H-M   'P 1'
#
loop_
_entity.id
_entity.type
_entity.pdbx_description
1 polymer ?
#
loop_
_entity_poly.entity_id
_entity_poly.type
_entity_poly.pdbx_seq_one_letter_code
_entity_poly.pdbx_strand_id
1 'polypeptide(L)'
;MPGSGTRLARAYAHARGPVSVTPLSQVLHSDPDILGGTPVFVGPRVPVRSPFDYLERGETLDEFLRQFPSVRREQAVAALDLARDSLLGGARSS
;
A
#
# COMPACT_ATOMS: atom_id res chain seq x y z
N MET A 1 28.55 -25.61 12.32
CA MET A 1 27.76 -24.75 11.40
C MET A 1 26.33 -25.31 11.35
N PRO A 2 25.38 -24.67 12.05
CA PRO A 2 24.24 -23.95 11.44
C PRO A 2 24.06 -22.55 12.10
N GLY A 3 23.62 -21.49 11.43
CA GLY A 3 22.24 -21.20 11.01
C GLY A 3 21.86 -19.76 11.41
N SER A 4 22.27 -18.76 10.61
CA SER A 4 22.05 -17.32 10.86
C SER A 4 20.70 -16.85 10.29
N GLY A 5 19.61 -17.19 10.97
CA GLY A 5 18.24 -16.79 10.57
C GLY A 5 17.68 -15.56 11.30
N THR A 6 18.32 -15.11 12.38
CA THR A 6 17.64 -14.27 13.38
C THR A 6 17.93 -12.76 13.27
N ARG A 7 18.79 -12.32 12.35
CA ARG A 7 19.18 -10.88 12.26
C ARG A 7 18.36 -10.03 11.29
N LEU A 8 17.59 -10.62 10.37
CA LEU A 8 16.80 -9.83 9.43
C LEU A 8 15.51 -9.30 10.04
N ALA A 9 14.80 -10.09 10.85
CA ALA A 9 13.51 -9.68 11.43
C ALA A 9 13.58 -8.41 12.30
N ARG A 10 14.69 -8.21 13.04
CA ARG A 10 14.86 -7.04 13.92
C ARG A 10 15.19 -5.76 13.15
N ALA A 11 15.85 -5.87 12.00
CA ALA A 11 16.16 -4.70 11.17
C ALA A 11 14.90 -4.12 10.49
N TYR A 12 13.93 -4.96 10.12
CA TYR A 12 12.67 -4.50 9.51
C TYR A 12 11.76 -3.74 10.50
N ALA A 13 11.83 -4.07 11.80
CA ALA A 13 10.97 -3.45 12.82
C ALA A 13 11.40 -2.03 13.23
N HIS A 14 12.65 -1.63 12.99
CA HIS A 14 13.20 -0.35 13.46
C HIS A 14 13.17 0.78 12.42
N ALA A 15 12.81 0.50 11.16
CA ALA A 15 12.84 1.50 10.08
C ALA A 15 11.51 2.24 9.83
N ARG A 16 10.42 1.85 10.49
CA ARG A 16 9.13 2.54 10.37
C ARG A 16 8.75 3.09 11.74
N GLY A 17 8.71 4.41 11.86
CA GLY A 17 7.99 5.09 12.94
C GLY A 17 6.52 4.65 12.96
N PRO A 18 5.73 5.04 13.99
CA PRO A 18 4.32 4.68 14.04
C PRO A 18 3.67 5.03 12.70
N VAL A 19 3.18 4.00 12.00
CA VAL A 19 2.36 4.19 10.81
C VAL A 19 1.20 5.04 11.30
N SER A 20 1.15 6.30 10.87
CA SER A 20 -0.01 7.15 11.14
C SER A 20 -1.21 6.33 10.74
N VAL A 21 -2.08 6.03 11.70
CA VAL A 21 -3.33 5.29 11.47
C VAL A 21 -4.23 6.24 10.68
N THR A 22 -3.94 6.40 9.40
CA THR A 22 -4.78 7.17 8.49
C THR A 22 -5.97 6.28 8.20
N PRO A 23 -7.19 6.67 8.62
CA PRO A 23 -8.37 5.88 8.36
C PRO A 23 -8.55 5.66 6.85
N LEU A 24 -8.95 4.44 6.49
CA LEU A 24 -9.12 3.96 5.12
C LEU A 24 -9.93 4.94 4.25
N SER A 25 -10.96 5.57 4.83
CA SER A 25 -11.83 6.56 4.19
C SER A 25 -11.14 7.88 3.81
N GLN A 26 -9.99 8.20 4.40
CA GLN A 26 -9.18 9.37 4.03
C GLN A 26 -8.17 9.06 2.92
N VAL A 27 -7.95 7.77 2.63
CA VAL A 27 -7.00 7.31 1.61
C VAL A 27 -7.75 6.86 0.36
N LEU A 28 -8.83 6.11 0.56
CA LEU A 28 -9.60 5.44 -0.49
C LEU A 28 -11.07 5.85 -0.45
N HIS A 29 -11.67 5.91 -1.63
CA HIS A 29 -13.10 6.15 -1.84
C HIS A 29 -13.63 5.17 -2.89
N SER A 30 -14.83 4.65 -2.67
CA SER A 30 -15.54 3.78 -3.60
C SER A 30 -16.98 4.29 -3.66
N ASP A 31 -17.42 4.60 -4.87
CA ASP A 31 -18.75 5.12 -5.17
C ASP A 31 -19.22 4.46 -6.47
N PRO A 32 -20.42 3.83 -6.51
CA PRO A 32 -20.96 3.20 -7.72
C PRO A 32 -20.96 4.13 -8.95
N ASP A 33 -21.13 5.43 -8.73
CA ASP A 33 -21.14 6.45 -9.78
C ASP A 33 -19.73 6.83 -10.26
N ILE A 34 -18.69 6.37 -9.56
CA ILE A 34 -17.27 6.61 -9.88
C ILE A 34 -16.62 5.30 -10.31
N LEU A 35 -16.29 5.18 -11.60
CA LEU A 35 -15.64 4.00 -12.19
C LEU A 35 -16.35 2.68 -11.81
N GLY A 36 -17.68 2.70 -11.70
CA GLY A 36 -18.49 1.53 -11.39
C GLY A 36 -18.23 0.95 -9.99
N GLY A 37 -17.85 1.78 -9.01
CA GLY A 37 -17.55 1.33 -7.65
C GLY A 37 -16.11 0.87 -7.44
N THR A 38 -15.25 0.94 -8.47
CA THR A 38 -13.82 0.61 -8.32
C THR A 38 -13.20 1.52 -7.25
N PRO A 39 -12.53 0.97 -6.22
CA PRO A 39 -11.84 1.79 -5.23
C PRO A 39 -10.79 2.70 -5.90
N VAL A 40 -10.87 3.99 -5.62
CA VAL A 40 -9.93 5.02 -6.08
C VAL A 40 -9.30 5.74 -4.89
N PHE A 41 -8.16 6.39 -5.13
CA PHE A 41 -7.59 7.30 -4.14
C PHE A 41 -8.52 8.51 -3.88
N VAL A 42 -8.57 9.00 -2.65
CA VAL A 42 -9.33 10.22 -2.33
C VAL A 42 -8.67 11.43 -2.98
N GLY A 43 -9.44 12.15 -3.82
CA GLY A 43 -8.99 13.31 -4.60
C GLY A 43 -8.86 12.99 -6.08
N PRO A 44 -8.00 12.03 -6.50
CA PRO A 44 -7.85 11.65 -7.90
C PRO A 44 -8.67 10.40 -8.26
N ARG A 45 -9.23 10.33 -9.47
CA ARG A 45 -9.92 9.13 -10.01
C ARG A 45 -8.94 7.99 -10.40
N VAL A 46 -7.83 7.85 -9.68
CA VAL A 46 -6.80 6.83 -9.94
C VAL A 46 -7.18 5.57 -9.15
N PRO A 47 -7.37 4.42 -9.82
CA PRO A 47 -7.67 3.17 -9.14
C PRO A 47 -6.59 2.74 -8.16
N VAL A 48 -7.02 2.16 -7.03
CA VAL A 48 -6.10 1.60 -6.03
C VAL A 48 -5.28 0.43 -6.58
N ARG A 49 -5.77 -0.22 -7.64
CA ARG A 49 -5.05 -1.26 -8.36
C ARG A 49 -3.79 -0.74 -9.07
N SER A 50 -3.79 0.50 -9.54
CA SER A 50 -2.72 1.05 -10.36
C SER A 50 -1.30 0.95 -9.75
N PRO A 51 -1.05 1.28 -8.47
CA PRO A 51 0.28 1.06 -7.89
C PRO A 51 0.71 -0.42 -7.91
N PHE A 52 -0.20 -1.37 -7.76
CA PHE A 52 0.14 -2.81 -7.85
C PHE A 52 0.50 -3.20 -9.28
N ASP A 53 -0.27 -2.73 -10.28
CA ASP A 53 0.00 -2.96 -11.69
C ASP A 53 1.42 -2.47 -12.09
N TYR A 54 1.90 -1.37 -11.52
CA TYR A 54 3.28 -0.88 -11.72
C TYR A 54 4.30 -1.81 -11.08
N LEU A 55 4.11 -2.16 -9.81
CA LEU A 55 5.00 -3.05 -9.08
C LEU A 55 5.10 -4.44 -9.72
N GLU A 56 3.99 -4.96 -10.25
CA GLU A 56 3.94 -6.24 -10.99
C GLU A 56 4.75 -6.22 -12.29
N ARG A 57 4.90 -5.04 -12.92
CA ARG A 57 5.74 -4.84 -14.11
C ARG A 57 7.21 -4.64 -13.77
N GLY A 58 7.57 -4.66 -12.48
CA GLY A 58 8.92 -4.37 -12.00
C GLY A 58 9.22 -2.87 -11.92
N GLU A 59 8.22 -2.02 -12.09
CA GLU A 59 8.35 -0.57 -11.91
C GLU A 59 8.34 -0.19 -10.43
N THR A 60 8.86 0.98 -10.12
CA THR A 60 8.97 1.51 -8.77
C THR A 60 7.73 2.32 -8.36
N LEU A 61 7.54 2.47 -7.05
CA LEU A 61 6.52 3.40 -6.54
C LEU A 61 6.78 4.86 -6.98
N ASP A 62 8.05 5.24 -7.15
CA ASP A 62 8.42 6.56 -7.67
C ASP A 62 7.99 6.74 -9.13
N GLU A 63 8.10 5.71 -9.96
CA GLU A 63 7.60 5.73 -11.34
C GLU A 63 6.08 5.93 -11.38
N PHE A 64 5.34 5.20 -10.56
CA PHE A 64 3.91 5.41 -10.40
C PHE A 64 3.58 6.86 -10.00
N LEU A 65 4.25 7.40 -8.99
CA LEU A 65 3.99 8.77 -8.51
C LEU A 65 4.37 9.85 -9.53
N ARG A 66 5.38 9.60 -10.38
CA ARG A 66 5.70 10.49 -11.50
C ARG A 66 4.59 10.53 -12.55
N GLN A 67 3.93 9.40 -12.81
CA GLN A 67 2.82 9.31 -13.78
C GLN A 67 1.50 9.82 -13.19
N PHE A 68 1.32 9.67 -11.87
CA PHE A 68 0.12 10.11 -11.14
C PHE A 68 0.48 11.08 -10.00
N PRO A 69 0.96 12.30 -10.31
CA PRO A 69 1.42 13.25 -9.30
C PRO A 69 0.31 13.78 -8.38
N SER A 70 -0.95 13.54 -8.72
CA SER A 70 -2.10 13.82 -7.86
C SER A 70 -2.27 12.82 -6.72
N VAL A 71 -1.64 11.64 -6.80
CA VAL A 71 -1.59 10.68 -5.71
C VAL A 71 -0.43 11.04 -4.82
N ARG A 72 -0.71 11.32 -3.54
CA ARG A 72 0.36 11.61 -2.57
C ARG A 72 1.09 10.32 -2.19
N ARG A 73 2.38 10.42 -1.91
CA ARG A 73 3.21 9.28 -1.51
C ARG A 73 2.63 8.57 -0.29
N GLU A 74 2.16 9.34 0.68
CA GLU A 74 1.56 8.84 1.91
C GLU A 74 0.31 8.01 1.63
N GLN A 75 -0.50 8.41 0.63
CA GLN A 75 -1.69 7.65 0.23
C GLN A 75 -1.29 6.31 -0.40
N ALA A 76 -0.32 6.33 -1.30
CA ALA A 76 0.14 5.10 -1.96
C ALA A 76 0.81 4.13 -0.96
N VAL A 77 1.63 4.64 -0.04
CA VAL A 77 2.22 3.84 1.03
C VAL A 77 1.15 3.28 1.96
N ALA A 78 0.16 4.08 2.36
CA ALA A 78 -0.93 3.60 3.21
C ALA A 78 -1.73 2.48 2.54
N ALA A 79 -1.99 2.55 1.23
CA ALA A 79 -2.66 1.48 0.49
C ALA A 79 -1.83 0.17 0.49
N LEU A 80 -0.51 0.26 0.30
CA LEU A 80 0.39 -0.90 0.38
C LEU A 80 0.47 -1.48 1.79
N ASP A 81 0.49 -0.63 2.81
CA ASP A 81 0.50 -1.04 4.21
C ASP A 81 -0.77 -1.80 4.58
N LEU A 82 -1.95 -1.29 4.19
CA LEU A 82 -3.23 -1.94 4.40
C LEU A 82 -3.32 -3.30 3.70
N ALA A 83 -2.82 -3.40 2.46
CA ALA A 83 -2.77 -4.66 1.73
C ALA A 83 -1.90 -5.70 2.44
N ARG A 84 -0.70 -5.30 2.88
CA ARG A 84 0.19 -6.16 3.66
C ARG A 84 -0.48 -6.61 4.97
N ASP A 85 -1.05 -5.69 5.72
CA ASP A 85 -1.63 -5.99 7.03
C ASP A 85 -2.84 -6.92 6.90
N SER A 86 -3.63 -6.79 5.82
CA SER A 86 -4.73 -7.72 5.48
C SER A 86 -4.21 -9.14 5.22
N LEU A 87 -3.13 -9.30 4.46
CA LEU A 87 -2.50 -10.60 4.21
C LEU A 87 -1.93 -11.22 5.50
N LEU A 88 -1.23 -10.43 6.31
CA LEU A 88 -0.66 -10.89 7.58
C LEU A 88 -1.72 -11.19 8.63
N GLY A 89 -2.85 -10.47 8.63
CA GLY A 89 -4.00 -10.76 9.49
C GLY A 89 -4.70 -12.06 9.09
N GLY A 90 -4.91 -12.26 7.79
CA GLY A 90 -5.48 -13.51 7.27
C GLY A 90 -4.62 -14.73 7.60
N ALA A 91 -3.31 -14.64 7.41
CA ALA A 91 -2.38 -15.75 7.69
C ALA A 91 -2.23 -16.10 9.18
N ARG A 92 -2.55 -15.19 10.10
CA ARG A 92 -2.58 -15.47 11.55
C ARG A 92 -3.89 -16.08 12.02
N SER A 93 -4.91 -16.02 11.18
CA SER A 93 -6.25 -16.54 11.46
C SER A 93 -6.47 -17.94 10.85
N SER A 94 -5.42 -18.54 10.28
CA SER A 94 -5.42 -19.87 9.65
C SER A 94 -4.58 -20.88 10.42
#